data_AF-A0A2G8JFJ5-F1
#
_entry.id   AF-A0A2G8JFJ5-F1
#
_cell.length_a   1.000
_cell.length_b   1.000
_cell.length_c   1.000
_cell.angle_alpha   90.00
_cell.angle_beta   90.00
_cell.angle_gamma   90.00
#
_symmetry.space_group_name_H-M   'P 1'
#
loop_
_entity.id
_entity.type
_entity.pdbx_description
1 polymer ?
#
loop_
_entity_poly.entity_id
_entity_poly.type
_entity_poly.pdbx_seq_one_letter_code
_entity_poly.pdbx_strand_id
1 'polypeptide(L)'
;MEDVKKSKLYTPSLLETKDEVEEKMESGFEAYSKIINGLSEREAHDALTATVSRNMQQYEEITMGLMYVILTDPALASKAYRDLTFISRDGLALVWNRFSQMINERFAKMSDTTRKQVLWFAKEMVKNSVSGVDNVISATVKQVAGLTFSREKPVFPTKR
;
A
#
# COMPACT_ATOMS: atom_id res chain seq x y z
N MET A 1 22.29 20.92 -1.33
CA MET A 1 22.03 19.70 -2.11
C MET A 1 21.01 18.95 -1.29
N GLU A 2 19.72 19.12 -1.59
CA GLU A 2 18.67 18.44 -0.83
C GLU A 2 18.81 16.94 -1.07
N ASP A 3 18.93 16.16 0.01
CA ASP A 3 18.85 14.70 -0.06
C ASP A 3 17.49 14.32 -0.65
N VAL A 4 17.46 14.00 -1.94
CA VAL A 4 16.25 13.55 -2.62
C VAL A 4 15.88 12.20 -2.04
N LYS A 5 14.92 12.21 -1.10
CA LYS A 5 14.36 11.01 -0.47
C LYS A 5 13.88 10.05 -1.57
N LYS A 6 14.57 8.92 -1.71
CA LYS A 6 14.28 7.93 -2.74
C LYS A 6 12.93 7.25 -2.48
N SER A 7 12.05 7.26 -3.48
CA SER A 7 10.75 6.58 -3.45
C SER A 7 10.91 5.10 -3.06
N LYS A 8 10.06 4.63 -2.15
CA LYS A 8 10.00 3.21 -1.75
C LYS A 8 8.86 2.48 -2.45
N LEU A 9 7.80 3.19 -2.85
CA LEU A 9 6.66 2.60 -3.54
C LEU A 9 6.90 2.44 -5.04
N TYR A 10 7.57 3.39 -5.68
CA TYR A 10 7.69 3.45 -7.12
C TYR A 10 9.14 3.32 -7.60
N THR A 11 9.31 2.85 -8.84
CA THR A 11 10.60 2.90 -9.52
C THR A 11 10.81 4.33 -10.00
N PRO A 12 11.79 5.07 -9.46
CA PRO A 12 11.99 6.47 -9.81
C PRO A 12 12.40 6.60 -11.28
N SER A 13 11.72 7.47 -12.03
CA SER A 13 12.20 7.94 -13.32
C SER A 13 12.81 9.34 -13.16
N LEU A 14 13.85 9.66 -13.95
CA LEU A 14 14.65 10.89 -13.84
C LEU A 14 13.87 12.20 -14.06
N LEU A 15 12.60 12.12 -14.48
CA LEU A 15 11.78 13.26 -14.93
C LEU A 15 10.45 13.39 -14.18
N GLU A 16 10.15 12.53 -13.21
CA GLU A 16 8.85 12.54 -12.53
C GLU A 16 8.85 13.40 -11.27
N THR A 17 7.81 14.23 -11.15
CA THR A 17 7.46 14.93 -9.90
C THR A 17 7.06 13.93 -8.82
N LYS A 18 7.29 14.28 -7.56
CA LYS A 18 6.94 13.43 -6.42
C LYS A 18 5.44 13.10 -6.42
N ASP A 19 5.12 11.84 -6.15
CA ASP A 19 3.76 11.33 -6.25
C ASP A 19 2.91 11.72 -5.03
N GLU A 20 1.80 12.42 -5.25
CA GLU A 20 0.93 12.90 -4.16
C GLU A 20 0.39 11.77 -3.26
N VAL A 21 0.18 10.57 -3.81
CA VAL A 21 -0.30 9.43 -3.02
C VAL A 21 0.83 8.91 -2.14
N GLU A 22 2.04 8.77 -2.66
CA GLU A 22 3.20 8.41 -1.85
C GLU A 22 3.48 9.45 -0.75
N GLU A 23 3.37 10.74 -1.03
CA GLU A 23 3.52 11.80 -0.01
C GLU A 23 2.53 11.65 1.14
N LYS A 24 1.25 11.41 0.83
CA LYS A 24 0.21 11.18 1.84
C LYS A 24 0.50 9.92 2.67
N MET A 25 0.98 8.86 2.02
CA MET A 25 1.34 7.61 2.67
C MET A 25 2.58 7.76 3.57
N GLU A 26 3.57 8.52 3.14
CA GLU A 26 4.74 8.87 3.95
C GLU A 26 4.35 9.72 5.17
N SER A 27 3.52 10.75 4.99
CA SER A 27 3.00 11.57 6.10
C SER A 27 2.24 10.71 7.12
N GLY A 28 1.37 9.82 6.62
CA GLY A 28 0.64 8.88 7.47
C GLY A 28 1.57 7.93 8.22
N PHE A 29 2.65 7.46 7.58
CA PHE A 29 3.65 6.61 8.23
C PHE A 29 4.41 7.35 9.34
N GLU A 30 4.76 8.62 9.11
CA GLU A 30 5.39 9.46 10.13
C GLU A 30 4.46 9.70 11.32
N ALA A 31 3.17 9.96 11.07
CA ALA A 31 2.15 10.10 12.11
C ALA A 31 1.99 8.79 12.91
N TYR A 32 1.84 7.65 12.23
CA TYR A 32 1.77 6.33 12.85
C TYR A 32 3.00 6.04 13.70
N SER A 33 4.20 6.26 13.15
CA SER A 33 5.47 6.01 13.85
C SER A 33 5.60 6.86 15.12
N LYS A 34 5.19 8.14 15.07
CA LYS A 34 5.18 9.03 16.24
C LYS A 34 4.27 8.54 17.36
N ILE A 35 3.11 7.96 17.01
CA ILE A 35 2.14 7.46 18.00
C ILE A 35 2.69 6.26 18.76
N ILE A 36 3.32 5.32 18.05
CA ILE A 36 3.74 4.04 18.66
C ILE A 36 5.17 4.07 19.22
N ASN A 37 5.94 5.13 18.97
CA ASN A 37 7.35 5.19 19.33
C ASN A 37 7.54 5.10 20.85
N GLY A 38 8.36 4.15 21.30
CA GLY A 38 8.67 3.95 22.71
C GLY A 38 7.52 3.37 23.56
N LEU A 39 6.41 2.98 22.94
CA LEU A 39 5.27 2.36 23.62
C LEU A 39 5.37 0.83 23.61
N SER A 40 4.85 0.21 24.66
CA SER A 40 4.55 -1.23 24.62
C SER A 40 3.43 -1.52 23.60
N GLU A 41 3.25 -2.79 23.23
CA GLU A 41 2.20 -3.20 22.29
C GLU A 41 0.80 -2.79 22.78
N ARG A 42 0.52 -2.93 24.08
CA ARG A 42 -0.75 -2.51 24.68
C ARG A 42 -0.96 -1.00 24.60
N GLU A 43 0.05 -0.23 24.96
CA GLU A 43 -0.02 1.25 24.94
C GLU A 43 -0.13 1.78 23.51
N ALA A 44 0.56 1.15 22.56
CA ALA A 44 0.46 1.47 21.14
C ALA A 44 -0.97 1.24 20.63
N HIS A 45 -1.61 0.12 21.01
CA HIS A 45 -3.00 -0.16 20.65
C HIS A 45 -3.98 0.87 21.23
N ASP A 46 -3.84 1.19 22.53
CA ASP A 46 -4.68 2.18 23.19
C ASP A 46 -4.51 3.57 22.54
N ALA A 47 -3.28 3.97 22.25
CA ALA A 47 -2.96 5.26 21.63
C ALA A 47 -3.45 5.36 20.18
N LEU A 48 -3.30 4.30 19.38
CA LEU A 48 -3.82 4.24 18.01
C LEU A 48 -5.34 4.36 18.00
N THR A 49 -6.03 3.58 18.84
CA THR A 49 -7.49 3.60 18.94
C THR A 49 -8.00 4.97 19.37
N ALA A 50 -7.36 5.58 20.36
CA ALA A 50 -7.71 6.93 20.82
C ALA A 50 -7.53 7.98 19.71
N THR A 51 -6.49 7.84 18.89
CA THR A 51 -6.19 8.75 17.78
C THR A 51 -7.21 8.60 16.66
N VAL A 52 -7.40 7.39 16.13
CA VAL A 52 -8.34 7.16 15.02
C VAL A 52 -9.79 7.48 15.39
N SER A 53 -10.11 7.55 16.70
CA SER A 53 -11.43 7.91 17.23
C SER A 53 -11.76 9.39 17.17
N ARG A 54 -10.77 10.27 16.98
CA ARG A 54 -11.02 11.71 17.05
C ARG A 54 -11.79 12.24 15.85
N ASN A 55 -11.42 11.81 14.64
CA ASN A 55 -12.10 12.20 13.41
C ASN A 55 -11.69 11.29 12.23
N MET A 56 -12.44 11.39 11.12
CA MET A 56 -12.20 10.62 9.91
C MET A 56 -10.83 10.91 9.26
N GLN A 57 -10.32 12.15 9.38
CA GLN A 57 -9.05 12.55 8.80
C GLN A 57 -7.88 11.79 9.45
N GLN A 58 -7.85 11.68 10.78
CA GLN A 58 -6.84 10.90 11.49
C GLN A 58 -6.97 9.41 11.21
N TYR A 59 -8.19 8.89 11.10
CA TYR A 59 -8.40 7.50 10.68
C TYR A 59 -7.80 7.23 9.30
N GLU A 60 -8.08 8.10 8.32
CA GLU A 60 -7.54 7.97 6.97
C GLU A 60 -6.01 8.13 6.92
N GLU A 61 -5.46 9.11 7.63
CA GLU A 61 -4.01 9.35 7.69
C GLU A 61 -3.25 8.14 8.25
N ILE A 62 -3.68 7.59 9.39
CA ILE A 62 -3.05 6.41 9.98
C ILE A 62 -3.24 5.16 9.11
N THR A 63 -4.42 5.02 8.49
CA THR A 63 -4.70 3.94 7.54
C THR A 63 -3.71 3.98 6.36
N MET A 64 -3.51 5.16 5.76
CA MET A 64 -2.56 5.34 4.66
C MET A 64 -1.12 5.05 5.09
N GLY A 65 -0.74 5.43 6.32
CA GLY A 65 0.56 5.11 6.91
C GLY A 65 0.79 3.62 7.10
N LEU A 66 -0.20 2.89 7.60
CA LEU A 66 -0.10 1.43 7.76
C LEU A 66 -0.03 0.72 6.40
N MET A 67 -0.80 1.18 5.40
CA MET A 67 -0.69 0.68 4.03
C MET A 67 0.72 0.92 3.46
N TYR A 68 1.36 2.06 3.76
CA TYR A 68 2.75 2.32 3.37
C TYR A 68 3.72 1.28 3.93
N VAL A 69 3.64 0.98 5.22
CA VAL A 69 4.50 -0.02 5.87
C VAL A 69 4.31 -1.38 5.21
N ILE A 70 3.05 -1.81 5.02
CA ILE A 70 2.73 -3.09 4.36
C ILE A 70 3.37 -3.18 2.98
N LEU A 71 3.32 -2.11 2.20
CA LEU A 71 3.74 -2.11 0.81
C LEU A 71 5.25 -1.88 0.60
N THR A 72 5.95 -1.38 1.63
CA THR A 72 7.37 -1.00 1.51
C THR A 72 8.29 -1.83 2.38
N ASP A 73 7.80 -2.40 3.49
CA ASP A 73 8.60 -3.17 4.44
C ASP A 73 7.99 -4.55 4.70
N PRO A 74 8.46 -5.59 3.97
CA PRO A 74 8.00 -6.96 4.16
C PRO A 74 8.15 -7.51 5.59
N ALA A 75 9.14 -7.04 6.35
CA ALA A 75 9.39 -7.54 7.71
C ALA A 75 8.34 -7.00 8.69
N LEU A 76 7.87 -5.78 8.47
CA LEU A 76 6.87 -5.11 9.31
C LEU A 76 5.43 -5.30 8.81
N ALA A 77 5.24 -5.75 7.57
CA ALA A 77 3.93 -5.88 6.93
C ALA A 77 2.91 -6.68 7.75
N SER A 78 3.32 -7.80 8.35
CA SER A 78 2.41 -8.62 9.17
C SER A 78 1.93 -7.90 10.43
N LYS A 79 2.80 -7.13 11.09
CA LYS A 79 2.42 -6.32 12.26
C LYS A 79 1.52 -5.18 11.82
N ALA A 80 1.91 -4.44 10.79
CA ALA A 80 1.12 -3.33 10.28
C ALA A 80 -0.28 -3.76 9.82
N TYR A 81 -0.41 -4.95 9.22
CA TYR A 81 -1.72 -5.51 8.87
C TYR A 81 -2.58 -5.81 10.10
N ARG A 82 -2.01 -6.36 11.18
CA ARG A 82 -2.73 -6.57 12.45
C ARG A 82 -3.21 -5.24 13.03
N ASP A 83 -2.31 -4.26 13.12
CA ASP A 83 -2.65 -2.92 13.61
C ASP A 83 -3.78 -2.31 12.76
N LEU A 84 -3.73 -2.50 11.44
CA LEU A 84 -4.74 -2.02 10.49
C LEU A 84 -6.10 -2.69 10.70
N THR A 85 -6.15 -4.01 10.85
CA THR A 85 -7.39 -4.74 11.15
C THR A 85 -8.00 -4.32 12.48
N PHE A 86 -7.16 -3.96 13.45
CA PHE A 86 -7.59 -3.56 14.78
C PHE A 86 -8.20 -2.15 14.80
N ILE A 87 -7.60 -1.19 14.09
CA ILE A 87 -8.12 0.19 14.05
C ILE A 87 -9.31 0.37 13.11
N SER A 88 -9.55 -0.60 12.21
CA SER A 88 -10.57 -0.50 11.18
C SER A 88 -11.99 -0.49 11.77
N ARG A 89 -12.83 0.42 11.26
CA ARG A 89 -14.21 0.64 11.73
C ARG A 89 -15.26 0.19 10.73
N ASP A 90 -14.82 -0.10 9.52
CA ASP A 90 -15.64 -0.28 8.33
C ASP A 90 -15.33 -1.62 7.64
N GLY A 91 -14.79 -2.59 8.39
CA GLY A 91 -14.42 -3.90 7.84
C GLY A 91 -13.38 -3.78 6.73
N LEU A 92 -12.44 -2.84 6.87
CA LEU A 92 -11.40 -2.48 5.89
C LEU A 92 -11.93 -1.87 4.59
N ALA A 93 -13.14 -1.30 4.58
CA ALA A 93 -13.72 -0.72 3.37
C ALA A 93 -12.87 0.38 2.73
N LEU A 94 -12.42 1.35 3.54
CA LEU A 94 -11.51 2.40 3.11
C LEU A 94 -10.21 1.81 2.53
N VAL A 95 -9.66 0.79 3.19
CA VAL A 95 -8.39 0.15 2.84
C VAL A 95 -8.48 -0.51 1.47
N TRP A 96 -9.43 -1.42 1.26
CA TRP A 96 -9.51 -2.15 -0.02
C TRP A 96 -9.88 -1.21 -1.16
N ASN A 97 -10.64 -0.14 -0.91
CA ASN A 97 -11.01 0.84 -1.92
C ASN A 97 -9.79 1.67 -2.36
N ARG A 98 -9.05 2.27 -1.40
CA ARG A 98 -7.80 2.99 -1.67
C ARG A 98 -6.76 2.09 -2.33
N PHE A 99 -6.66 0.84 -1.88
CA PHE A 99 -5.72 -0.13 -2.43
C PHE A 99 -6.06 -0.50 -3.88
N SER A 100 -7.33 -0.78 -4.18
CA SER A 100 -7.80 -1.07 -5.54
C SER A 100 -7.54 0.11 -6.48
N GLN A 101 -7.79 1.34 -6.03
CA GLN A 101 -7.51 2.55 -6.80
C GLN A 101 -6.01 2.64 -7.15
N MET A 102 -5.14 2.50 -6.14
CA MET A 102 -3.69 2.57 -6.33
C MET A 102 -3.16 1.49 -7.29
N ILE A 103 -3.69 0.26 -7.23
CA ILE A 103 -3.35 -0.81 -8.18
C ILE A 103 -3.76 -0.38 -9.60
N ASN A 104 -4.99 0.11 -9.79
CA ASN A 104 -5.45 0.48 -11.13
C ASN A 104 -4.65 1.62 -11.75
N GLU A 105 -4.27 2.62 -10.95
CA GLU A 105 -3.64 3.84 -11.44
C GLU A 105 -2.10 3.73 -11.54
N ARG A 106 -1.45 2.94 -10.67
CA ARG A 106 -0.01 3.07 -10.42
C ARG A 106 0.77 1.76 -10.46
N PHE A 107 0.14 0.61 -10.68
CA PHE A 107 0.80 -0.70 -10.61
C PHE A 107 2.01 -0.85 -11.54
N ALA A 108 1.97 -0.29 -12.74
CA ALA A 108 3.08 -0.33 -13.69
C ALA A 108 4.33 0.40 -13.16
N LYS A 109 4.15 1.45 -12.35
CA LYS A 109 5.23 2.27 -11.75
C LYS A 109 5.76 1.70 -10.44
N MET A 110 5.04 0.76 -9.83
CA MET A 110 5.44 0.19 -8.53
C MET A 110 6.79 -0.51 -8.60
N SER A 111 7.55 -0.44 -7.51
CA SER A 111 8.77 -1.21 -7.34
C SER A 111 8.49 -2.72 -7.30
N ASP A 112 9.51 -3.55 -7.54
CA ASP A 112 9.36 -5.01 -7.43
C ASP A 112 8.94 -5.46 -6.03
N THR A 113 9.46 -4.81 -4.99
CA THR A 113 9.07 -5.06 -3.60
C THR A 113 7.60 -4.73 -3.39
N THR A 114 7.15 -3.57 -3.85
CA THR A 114 5.77 -3.13 -3.71
C THR A 114 4.82 -4.04 -4.48
N ARG A 115 5.15 -4.47 -5.71
CA ARG A 115 4.35 -5.46 -6.44
C ARG A 115 4.22 -6.80 -5.71
N LYS A 116 5.30 -7.29 -5.10
CA LYS A 116 5.24 -8.51 -4.26
C LYS A 116 4.36 -8.31 -3.04
N GLN A 117 4.44 -7.14 -2.40
CA GLN A 117 3.60 -6.80 -1.25
C GLN A 117 2.14 -6.59 -1.63
N VAL A 118 1.82 -6.11 -2.85
CA VAL A 118 0.44 -6.05 -3.34
C VAL A 118 -0.18 -7.45 -3.32
N LEU A 119 0.53 -8.45 -3.84
CA LEU A 119 0.06 -9.84 -3.85
C LEU A 119 -0.06 -10.41 -2.44
N TRP A 120 0.91 -10.12 -1.56
CA TRP A 120 0.86 -10.54 -0.17
C TRP A 120 -0.35 -9.94 0.56
N PHE A 121 -0.58 -8.64 0.41
CA PHE A 121 -1.67 -7.93 1.08
C PHE A 121 -3.04 -8.39 0.58
N ALA A 122 -3.21 -8.55 -0.74
CA ALA A 122 -4.42 -9.14 -1.31
C ALA A 122 -4.69 -10.55 -0.77
N LYS A 123 -3.65 -11.39 -0.66
CA LYS A 123 -3.77 -12.73 -0.07
C LYS A 123 -4.20 -12.69 1.39
N GLU A 124 -3.65 -11.79 2.20
CA GLU A 124 -4.07 -11.64 3.61
C GLU A 124 -5.52 -11.18 3.73
N MET A 125 -5.98 -10.24 2.88
CA MET A 125 -7.40 -9.85 2.85
C MET A 125 -8.33 -11.02 2.51
N VAL A 126 -7.92 -11.90 1.57
CA VAL A 126 -8.70 -13.11 1.24
C VAL A 126 -8.77 -14.06 2.42
N LYS A 127 -7.64 -14.32 3.08
CA LYS A 127 -7.60 -15.20 4.27
C LYS A 127 -8.53 -14.71 5.39
N ASN A 128 -8.60 -13.40 5.58
CA ASN A 128 -9.44 -12.77 6.60
C ASN A 128 -10.87 -12.47 6.11
N SER A 129 -11.27 -12.96 4.93
CA SER A 129 -12.62 -12.81 4.37
C SER A 129 -13.11 -11.36 4.34
N VAL A 130 -12.24 -10.42 3.98
CA VAL A 130 -12.57 -8.99 3.92
C VAL A 130 -13.63 -8.74 2.85
N SER A 131 -14.74 -8.10 3.24
CA SER A 131 -15.82 -7.74 2.33
C SER A 131 -15.34 -6.73 1.29
N GLY A 132 -15.35 -7.09 0.01
CA GLY A 132 -14.87 -6.24 -1.10
C GLY A 132 -13.48 -6.62 -1.63
N VAL A 133 -12.86 -7.68 -1.11
CA VAL A 133 -11.58 -8.20 -1.61
C VAL A 133 -11.62 -8.58 -3.10
N ASP A 134 -12.79 -8.94 -3.64
CA ASP A 134 -12.97 -9.23 -5.06
C ASP A 134 -12.56 -8.07 -5.97
N ASN A 135 -12.76 -6.82 -5.52
CA ASN A 135 -12.33 -5.62 -6.25
C ASN A 135 -10.81 -5.53 -6.34
N VAL A 136 -10.11 -5.86 -5.25
CA VAL A 136 -8.65 -5.90 -5.17
C VAL A 136 -8.09 -7.00 -6.07
N ILE A 137 -8.70 -8.19 -6.04
CA ILE A 137 -8.30 -9.33 -6.88
C ILE A 137 -8.49 -8.96 -8.36
N SER A 138 -9.66 -8.42 -8.72
CA SER A 138 -9.99 -8.00 -10.08
C SER A 138 -8.99 -6.94 -10.59
N ALA A 139 -8.69 -5.92 -9.78
CA ALA A 139 -7.70 -4.89 -10.13
C ALA A 139 -6.31 -5.51 -10.35
N THR A 140 -5.89 -6.41 -9.46
CA THR A 140 -4.57 -7.07 -9.52
C THR A 140 -4.44 -7.94 -10.78
N VAL A 141 -5.44 -8.79 -11.06
CA VAL A 141 -5.44 -9.69 -12.23
C VAL A 141 -5.39 -8.89 -13.53
N LYS A 142 -6.18 -7.81 -13.65
CA LYS A 142 -6.17 -6.94 -14.83
C LYS A 142 -4.79 -6.36 -15.11
N GLN A 143 -4.10 -5.89 -14.07
CA GLN A 143 -2.77 -5.30 -14.21
C GLN A 143 -1.70 -6.34 -14.56
N VAL A 144 -1.72 -7.52 -13.91
CA VAL A 144 -0.78 -8.60 -14.23
C VAL A 144 -0.96 -9.07 -15.67
N ALA A 145 -2.19 -9.29 -16.13
CA ALA A 145 -2.48 -9.67 -17.51
C ALA A 145 -2.01 -8.58 -18.51
N GLY A 146 -2.26 -7.30 -18.22
CA GLY A 146 -1.78 -6.20 -19.08
C GLY A 146 -0.27 -6.15 -19.25
N LEU A 147 0.49 -6.46 -18.18
CA LEU A 147 1.95 -6.50 -18.23
C LEU A 147 2.50 -7.73 -18.96
N THR A 148 1.83 -8.88 -18.89
CA THR A 148 2.28 -10.09 -19.59
C THR A 148 2.17 -9.95 -21.10
N PHE A 149 1.05 -9.42 -21.60
CA PHE A 149 0.86 -9.23 -23.05
C PHE A 149 1.73 -8.12 -23.65
N SER A 150 2.15 -7.13 -22.84
CA SER A 150 3.03 -6.06 -23.32
C SER A 150 4.49 -6.50 -23.54
N ARG A 151 4.92 -7.62 -22.94
CA ARG A 151 6.29 -8.15 -23.08
C ARG A 151 6.46 -9.12 -24.26
N GLU A 152 5.37 -9.57 -24.87
CA GLU A 152 5.40 -10.38 -26.08
C GLU A 152 5.19 -9.51 -27.32
N LYS A 153 6.23 -8.78 -27.75
CA LYS A 153 6.32 -8.47 -29.19
C LYS A 153 7.06 -9.62 -29.86
N PRO A 154 6.40 -10.44 -30.71
CA PRO A 154 7.11 -11.44 -31.49
C PRO A 154 8.09 -10.72 -32.42
N VAL A 155 9.38 -10.97 -32.21
CA VAL A 155 10.41 -10.64 -33.19
C VAL A 155 10.20 -11.59 -34.37
N PHE A 156 9.42 -11.16 -35.35
CA PHE A 156 9.34 -11.88 -36.61
C PHE A 156 10.72 -11.83 -37.27
N PRO A 157 11.33 -12.98 -37.60
CA PRO A 157 12.56 -12.96 -38.38
C PRO A 157 12.20 -12.43 -39.77
N THR A 158 12.74 -11.26 -40.12
CA THR A 158 12.76 -10.75 -41.48
C THR A 158 13.51 -11.76 -42.34
N LYS A 159 12.76 -12.55 -43.14
CA LYS A 159 13.36 -13.37 -44.19
C LYS A 159 14.06 -12.43 -45.17
N ARG A 160 15.39 -12.57 -45.28
CA ARG A 160 16.18 -12.08 -46.41
C ARG A 160 16.03 -13.05 -47.58
#